data_AF-A0A2H9LIM7-F1
#
_entry.id   AF-A0A2H9LIM7-F1
#
_cell.length_a   1.000
_cell.length_b   1.000
_cell.length_c   1.000
_cell.angle_alpha   90.00
_cell.angle_beta   90.00
_cell.angle_gamma   90.00
#
_symmetry.space_group_name_H-M   'P 1'
#
loop_
_entity.id
_entity.type
_entity.pdbx_description
1 polymer ?
#
loop_
_entity_poly.entity_id
_entity_poly.type
_entity_poly.pdbx_seq_one_letter_code
_entity_poly.pdbx_strand_id
1 'polypeptide(L)'
;MNKKILGVFLILLAAAILVLPRVRADGNSSETNETGHDLNETEHENETELNETEEEEIRPMRFPHGAQVRLLELEKSITRNILVGNQTIAAIKAGNSSANTTNLVSIIDKLIVLRNEVRTITVNETAMLNKTSEELAQQFVDIKREAINLSKEFRDAARPLLKETDRQIIREYMKEIDRTELKNIDDEIRDARHRYNADLLNATFSHLGLNNSALLERVRNGDAKVGEIKNYVRDALRNETPKQRQQAMLKLREAEAKRNVYQEAVRARVLANQSERLNQREQHMNQVMQNLSQRHEQLSERIDEISAQIEEHRNRRQD
;
A
#
# COMPACT_ATOMS: atom_id res chain seq x y z
N MET A 1 2.21 -27.43 33.27
CA MET A 1 2.54 -26.64 32.05
C MET A 1 3.36 -25.43 32.48
N ASN A 2 4.59 -25.25 31.95
CA ASN A 2 5.40 -24.11 32.34
C ASN A 2 4.83 -22.86 31.64
N LYS A 3 4.17 -21.96 32.38
CA LYS A 3 3.42 -20.81 31.82
C LYS A 3 4.29 -19.92 30.91
N LYS A 4 5.60 -19.86 31.18
CA LYS A 4 6.60 -19.15 30.37
C LYS A 4 6.75 -19.71 28.95
N ILE A 5 6.72 -21.04 28.79
CA ILE A 5 6.89 -21.70 27.48
C ILE A 5 5.65 -21.49 26.59
N LEU A 6 4.44 -21.56 27.17
CA LEU A 6 3.21 -21.29 26.42
C LEU A 6 3.09 -19.81 26.00
N GLY A 7 3.56 -18.89 26.86
CA GLY A 7 3.59 -17.45 26.56
C GLY A 7 4.49 -17.13 25.36
N VAL A 8 5.72 -17.66 25.33
CA VAL A 8 6.65 -17.49 24.20
C VAL A 8 6.06 -18.10 22.91
N PHE A 9 5.37 -19.25 23.01
CA PHE A 9 4.71 -19.87 21.87
C PHE A 9 3.59 -18.99 21.30
N LEU A 10 2.75 -18.40 22.15
CA LEU A 10 1.67 -17.50 21.72
C LEU A 10 2.18 -16.16 21.17
N ILE A 11 3.34 -15.69 21.62
CA ILE A 11 4.00 -14.49 21.08
C ILE A 11 4.58 -14.77 19.69
N LEU A 12 5.31 -15.88 19.53
CA LEU A 12 5.83 -16.31 18.22
C LEU A 12 4.69 -16.62 17.25
N LEU A 13 3.60 -17.20 17.75
CA LEU A 13 2.37 -17.42 17.00
C LEU A 13 1.68 -16.10 16.63
N ALA A 14 1.64 -15.10 17.51
CA ALA A 14 1.07 -13.79 17.18
C ALA A 14 1.94 -13.03 16.16
N ALA A 15 3.26 -13.05 16.33
CA ALA A 15 4.23 -12.51 15.37
C ALA A 15 4.21 -13.24 14.02
N ALA A 16 3.80 -14.52 14.02
CA ALA A 16 3.67 -15.37 12.84
C ALA A 16 2.20 -15.65 12.43
N ILE A 17 1.19 -14.90 12.88
CA ILE A 17 -0.20 -15.07 12.40
C ILE A 17 -0.88 -13.72 12.14
N LEU A 18 -0.43 -12.63 12.79
CA LEU A 18 -1.18 -11.39 12.82
C LEU A 18 -0.33 -10.20 12.38
N VAL A 19 -0.42 -9.87 11.09
CA VAL A 19 -0.43 -8.45 10.70
C VAL A 19 -1.83 -7.94 11.07
N LEU A 20 -2.06 -7.70 12.36
CA LEU A 20 -3.21 -6.93 12.80
C LEU A 20 -3.03 -5.52 12.23
N PRO A 21 -4.07 -4.90 11.64
CA PRO A 21 -4.07 -3.45 11.58
C PRO A 21 -3.87 -2.97 13.03
N ARG A 22 -2.85 -2.13 13.27
CA ARG A 22 -2.79 -1.32 14.49
C ARG A 22 -3.97 -0.35 14.44
N VAL A 23 -5.16 -0.84 14.75
CA VAL A 23 -6.30 0.00 15.07
C VAL A 23 -5.97 0.58 16.44
N ARG A 24 -5.62 1.86 16.46
CA ARG A 24 -5.51 2.65 17.68
C ARG A 24 -6.88 2.58 18.37
N ALA A 25 -6.93 1.93 19.51
CA ALA A 25 -8.12 1.92 20.36
C ALA A 25 -8.16 3.27 21.07
N ASP A 26 -8.93 4.22 20.53
CA ASP A 26 -9.25 5.45 21.23
C ASP A 26 -10.24 5.12 22.35
N GLY A 27 -9.68 4.82 23.52
CA GLY A 27 -10.39 4.69 24.78
C GLY A 27 -10.67 6.07 25.34
N ASN A 28 -11.94 6.47 25.24
CA ASN A 28 -12.57 7.60 25.89
C ASN A 28 -12.31 7.60 27.42
N SER A 29 -11.62 8.61 27.94
CA SER A 29 -11.74 9.03 29.34
C SER A 29 -11.70 10.55 29.41
N SER A 30 -12.89 11.12 29.64
CA SER A 30 -13.11 12.50 30.04
C SER A 30 -12.40 12.75 31.37
N GLU A 31 -11.47 13.70 31.39
CA GLU A 31 -11.19 14.50 32.58
C GLU A 31 -10.79 15.91 32.13
N THR A 32 -11.62 16.87 32.52
CA THR A 32 -11.48 18.31 32.35
C THR A 32 -10.23 18.83 33.06
N ASN A 33 -9.47 19.71 32.40
CA ASN A 33 -8.89 20.89 33.04
C ASN A 33 -8.52 21.94 32.00
N GLU A 34 -9.17 23.10 32.13
CA GLU A 34 -8.83 24.34 31.47
C GLU A 34 -7.55 24.92 32.07
N THR A 35 -6.55 25.21 31.23
CA THR A 35 -5.68 26.39 31.37
C THR A 35 -5.02 26.67 30.03
N GLY A 36 -5.33 27.84 29.45
CA GLY A 36 -4.65 28.35 28.26
C GLY A 36 -3.28 28.91 28.60
N HIS A 37 -2.31 28.71 27.70
CA HIS A 37 -1.53 29.77 27.05
C HIS A 37 -0.58 29.16 26.00
N ASP A 38 -0.55 29.83 24.85
CA ASP A 38 0.58 30.04 23.95
C ASP A 38 1.18 28.89 23.11
N LEU A 39 0.77 28.94 21.84
CA LEU A 39 1.64 29.23 20.70
C LEU A 39 2.93 28.39 20.60
N ASN A 40 2.75 27.14 20.21
CA ASN A 40 3.64 26.53 19.24
C ASN A 40 2.84 25.45 18.50
N GLU A 41 2.08 25.85 17.48
CA GLU A 41 1.45 24.92 16.54
C GLU A 41 2.56 24.29 15.71
N THR A 42 3.17 23.23 16.26
CA THR A 42 3.87 22.23 15.49
C THR A 42 2.86 21.67 14.48
N GLU A 43 3.02 22.04 13.22
CA GLU A 43 2.38 21.41 12.06
C GLU A 43 2.70 19.90 12.05
N HIS A 44 2.02 19.12 12.89
CA HIS A 44 1.91 17.67 12.77
C HIS A 44 0.78 17.37 11.78
N GLU A 45 0.95 17.79 10.53
CA GLU A 45 0.05 17.40 9.45
C GLU A 45 0.41 16.00 8.96
N ASN A 46 -0.21 15.00 9.60
CA ASN A 46 -0.52 13.65 9.11
C ASN A 46 0.31 13.17 7.90
N GLU A 47 1.58 12.90 8.17
CA GLU A 47 2.17 11.73 7.57
C GLU A 47 1.33 10.54 8.05
N THR A 48 0.55 9.91 7.17
CA THR A 48 0.41 8.45 7.25
C THR A 48 1.79 7.84 6.96
N GLU A 49 2.76 8.16 7.82
CA GLU A 49 4.01 7.45 7.97
C GLU A 49 3.57 6.07 8.44
N LEU A 50 3.58 5.12 7.52
CA LEU A 50 3.92 3.75 7.85
C LEU A 50 5.28 3.84 8.54
N ASN A 51 5.26 4.01 9.86
CA ASN A 51 6.44 4.03 10.74
C ASN A 51 6.95 2.59 10.92
N GLU A 52 6.99 1.87 9.80
CA GLU A 52 7.50 0.53 9.61
C GLU A 52 8.83 0.71 8.88
N THR A 53 9.87 0.06 9.38
CA THR A 53 11.14 0.04 8.65
C THR A 53 10.94 -0.65 7.30
N GLU A 54 11.72 -0.29 6.27
CA GLU A 54 11.67 -0.99 4.95
C GLU A 54 11.74 -2.52 5.13
N GLU A 55 12.42 -3.00 6.18
CA GLU A 55 12.49 -4.42 6.55
C GLU A 55 11.14 -5.05 6.95
N GLU A 56 10.32 -4.32 7.70
CA GLU A 56 8.97 -4.76 8.09
C GLU A 56 8.00 -4.74 6.89
N GLU A 57 8.28 -3.88 5.90
CA GLU A 57 7.48 -3.79 4.68
C GLU A 57 7.78 -4.89 3.68
N ILE A 58 9.06 -5.27 3.49
CA ILE A 58 9.44 -6.37 2.58
C ILE A 58 9.13 -7.75 3.17
N ARG A 59 9.04 -7.87 4.50
CA ARG A 59 8.88 -9.16 5.20
C ARG A 59 7.67 -9.99 4.73
N PRO A 60 6.48 -9.41 4.52
CA PRO A 60 5.32 -10.12 3.97
C PRO A 60 5.51 -10.60 2.53
N MET A 61 6.36 -9.93 1.74
CA MET A 61 6.48 -10.16 0.29
C MET A 61 7.15 -11.49 -0.09
N ARG A 62 7.70 -12.21 0.91
CA ARG A 62 8.06 -13.64 0.81
C ARG A 62 6.88 -14.51 0.37
N PHE A 63 5.66 -14.15 0.77
CA PHE A 63 4.46 -14.88 0.43
C PHE A 63 3.75 -14.14 -0.70
N PRO A 64 3.26 -14.83 -1.74
CA PRO A 64 2.53 -14.18 -2.84
C PRO A 64 1.38 -13.29 -2.34
N HIS A 65 0.56 -13.80 -1.42
CA HIS A 65 -0.53 -13.01 -0.82
C HIS A 65 -0.03 -11.87 0.08
N GLY A 66 1.12 -12.03 0.73
CA GLY A 66 1.74 -10.95 1.51
C GLY A 66 2.31 -9.85 0.62
N ALA A 67 2.87 -10.20 -0.54
CA ALA A 67 3.26 -9.24 -1.56
C ALA A 67 2.04 -8.50 -2.12
N GLN A 68 0.96 -9.23 -2.40
CA GLN A 68 -0.30 -8.65 -2.86
C GLN A 68 -0.84 -7.61 -1.86
N VAL A 69 -0.84 -7.91 -0.56
CA VAL A 69 -1.25 -6.95 0.49
C VAL A 69 -0.43 -5.67 0.40
N ARG A 70 0.90 -5.76 0.37
CA ARG A 70 1.78 -4.58 0.34
C ARG A 70 1.63 -3.76 -0.92
N LEU A 71 1.49 -4.41 -2.07
CA LEU A 71 1.25 -3.73 -3.34
C LEU A 71 -0.12 -3.03 -3.34
N LEU A 72 -1.18 -3.65 -2.81
CA LEU A 72 -2.49 -3.00 -2.70
C LEU A 72 -2.47 -1.82 -1.70
N GLU A 73 -1.74 -1.93 -0.58
CA GLU A 73 -1.53 -0.82 0.36
C GLU A 73 -0.81 0.37 -0.31
N LEU A 74 0.19 0.08 -1.17
CA LEU A 74 0.86 1.08 -1.99
C LEU A 74 -0.08 1.69 -3.03
N GLU A 75 -0.88 0.87 -3.74
CA GLU A 75 -1.90 1.32 -4.68
C GLU A 75 -2.89 2.29 -4.02
N LYS A 76 -3.36 1.94 -2.81
CA LYS A 76 -4.26 2.79 -2.02
C LYS A 76 -3.60 4.14 -1.70
N SER A 77 -2.36 4.13 -1.24
CA SER A 77 -1.61 5.33 -0.90
C SER A 77 -1.44 6.26 -2.11
N ILE A 78 -1.00 5.72 -3.25
CA ILE A 78 -0.84 6.50 -4.49
C ILE A 78 -2.19 7.03 -4.97
N THR A 79 -3.25 6.21 -4.92
CA THR A 79 -4.61 6.62 -5.30
C THR A 79 -5.10 7.78 -4.44
N ARG A 80 -4.91 7.70 -3.13
CA ARG A 80 -5.24 8.81 -2.22
C ARG A 80 -4.51 10.09 -2.61
N ASN A 81 -3.21 10.01 -2.89
CA ASN A 81 -2.42 11.18 -3.26
C ASN A 81 -2.88 11.79 -4.59
N ILE A 82 -3.26 10.96 -5.57
CA ILE A 82 -3.86 11.43 -6.84
C ILE A 82 -5.16 12.19 -6.58
N LEU A 83 -6.06 11.64 -5.76
CA LEU A 83 -7.35 12.27 -5.46
C LEU A 83 -7.20 13.61 -4.73
N VAL A 84 -6.36 13.64 -3.68
CA VAL A 84 -6.04 14.86 -2.95
C VAL A 84 -5.37 15.88 -3.87
N GLY A 85 -4.46 15.44 -4.73
CA GLY A 85 -3.77 16.31 -5.68
C GLY A 85 -4.71 16.92 -6.73
N ASN A 86 -5.64 16.13 -7.28
CA ASN A 86 -6.67 16.62 -8.18
C ASN A 86 -7.57 17.66 -7.51
N GLN A 87 -8.00 17.41 -6.26
CA GLN A 87 -8.77 18.39 -5.49
C GLN A 87 -7.96 19.66 -5.22
N THR A 88 -6.66 19.53 -4.95
CA THR A 88 -5.76 20.66 -4.74
C THR A 88 -5.69 21.53 -6.00
N ILE A 89 -5.54 20.92 -7.18
CA ILE A 89 -5.55 21.64 -8.47
C ILE A 89 -6.90 22.33 -8.69
N ALA A 90 -8.01 21.66 -8.37
CA ALA A 90 -9.35 22.22 -8.50
C ALA A 90 -9.55 23.45 -7.59
N ALA A 91 -9.12 23.38 -6.34
CA ALA A 91 -9.19 24.49 -5.39
C ALA A 91 -8.35 25.69 -5.85
N ILE A 92 -7.12 25.46 -6.32
CA ILE A 92 -6.26 26.51 -6.88
C ILE A 92 -6.95 27.21 -8.06
N LYS A 93 -7.54 26.44 -8.99
CA LYS A 93 -8.24 27.00 -10.17
C LYS A 93 -9.52 27.74 -9.80
N ALA A 94 -10.25 27.28 -8.79
CA ALA A 94 -11.44 27.96 -8.29
C ALA A 94 -11.09 29.31 -7.64
N GLY A 95 -9.98 29.36 -6.87
CA GLY A 95 -9.51 30.58 -6.23
C GLY A 95 -8.72 31.53 -7.16
N ASN A 96 -8.21 31.02 -8.29
CA ASN A 96 -7.53 31.76 -9.34
C ASN A 96 -7.55 30.99 -10.68
N SER A 97 -8.48 31.34 -11.57
CA SER A 97 -8.69 30.63 -12.83
C SER A 97 -7.51 30.72 -13.82
N SER A 98 -6.61 31.70 -13.66
CA SER A 98 -5.42 31.87 -14.50
C SER A 98 -4.15 31.24 -13.89
N ALA A 99 -4.25 30.57 -12.74
CA ALA A 99 -3.11 29.91 -12.12
C ALA A 99 -2.55 28.80 -13.04
N ASN A 100 -1.25 28.89 -13.32
CA ASN A 100 -0.55 27.85 -14.08
C ASN A 100 -0.37 26.61 -13.19
N THR A 101 -1.13 25.56 -13.52
CA THR A 101 -1.13 24.27 -12.81
C THR A 101 -0.50 23.15 -13.64
N THR A 102 0.12 23.46 -14.78
CA THR A 102 0.66 22.47 -15.72
C THR A 102 1.66 21.51 -15.06
N ASN A 103 2.55 22.04 -14.21
CA ASN A 103 3.51 21.19 -13.49
C ASN A 103 2.80 20.24 -12.50
N LEU A 104 1.79 20.72 -11.78
CA LEU A 104 1.00 19.89 -10.85
C LEU A 104 0.29 18.76 -11.58
N VAL A 105 -0.33 19.05 -12.74
CA VAL A 105 -0.98 18.04 -13.58
C VAL A 105 0.03 16.98 -14.04
N SER A 106 1.19 17.40 -14.52
CA SER A 106 2.27 16.48 -14.94
C SER A 106 2.71 15.53 -13.83
N ILE A 107 2.84 16.03 -12.59
CA ILE A 107 3.19 15.20 -11.43
C ILE A 107 2.06 14.19 -11.12
N ILE A 108 0.79 14.59 -11.22
CA ILE A 108 -0.35 13.69 -11.05
C ILE A 108 -0.36 12.60 -12.11
N ASP A 109 -0.07 12.93 -13.37
CA ASP A 109 0.00 11.94 -14.44
C ASP A 109 1.08 10.89 -14.18
N LYS A 110 2.26 11.30 -13.68
CA LYS A 110 3.32 10.36 -13.24
C LYS A 110 2.84 9.45 -12.11
N LEU A 111 2.13 9.99 -11.11
CA LEU A 111 1.54 9.18 -10.04
C LEU A 111 0.50 8.18 -10.58
N ILE A 112 -0.31 8.57 -11.59
CA ILE A 112 -1.26 7.67 -12.25
C ILE A 112 -0.52 6.53 -12.95
N VAL A 113 0.59 6.79 -13.64
CA VAL A 113 1.42 5.75 -14.25
C VAL A 113 1.93 4.77 -13.20
N LEU A 114 2.46 5.26 -12.07
CA LEU A 114 2.91 4.39 -10.96
C LEU A 114 1.78 3.55 -10.38
N ARG A 115 0.60 4.14 -10.17
CA ARG A 115 -0.58 3.41 -9.68
C ARG A 115 -0.98 2.29 -10.64
N ASN A 116 -0.94 2.55 -11.95
CA ASN A 116 -1.27 1.55 -12.97
C ASN A 116 -0.22 0.44 -13.04
N GLU A 117 1.06 0.75 -12.82
CA GLU A 117 2.12 -0.26 -12.71
C GLU A 117 1.85 -1.20 -11.54
N VAL A 118 1.52 -0.67 -10.35
CA VAL A 118 1.14 -1.47 -9.19
C VAL A 118 -0.09 -2.32 -9.49
N ARG A 119 -1.14 -1.71 -10.07
CA ARG A 119 -2.38 -2.42 -10.42
C ARG A 119 -2.15 -3.58 -11.38
N THR A 120 -1.25 -3.41 -12.35
CA THR A 120 -0.90 -4.44 -13.32
C THR A 120 -0.27 -5.65 -12.64
N ILE A 121 0.52 -5.43 -11.58
CA ILE A 121 1.10 -6.51 -10.78
C ILE A 121 0.02 -7.19 -9.92
N THR A 122 -0.89 -6.43 -9.30
CA THR A 122 -1.86 -6.97 -8.32
C THR A 122 -3.04 -7.70 -8.95
N VAL A 123 -3.51 -7.26 -10.12
CA VAL A 123 -4.69 -7.83 -10.80
C VAL A 123 -4.33 -9.05 -11.65
N ASN A 124 -3.14 -9.08 -12.22
CA ASN A 124 -2.70 -10.20 -13.05
C ASN A 124 -1.97 -11.22 -12.17
N GLU A 125 -2.72 -12.20 -11.66
CA GLU A 125 -2.19 -13.28 -10.82
C GLU A 125 -0.99 -13.98 -11.50
N THR A 126 -1.05 -14.18 -12.82
CA THR A 126 0.07 -14.72 -13.61
C THR A 126 1.28 -13.80 -13.60
N ALA A 127 1.10 -12.48 -13.70
CA ALA A 127 2.21 -11.52 -13.63
C ALA A 127 2.88 -11.51 -12.25
N MET A 128 2.10 -11.71 -11.19
CA MET A 128 2.64 -11.80 -9.82
C MET A 128 3.35 -13.13 -9.58
N LEU A 129 2.77 -14.26 -10.04
CA LEU A 129 3.35 -15.61 -9.88
C LEU A 129 4.61 -15.83 -10.72
N ASN A 130 4.77 -15.09 -11.82
CA ASN A 130 5.98 -15.13 -12.65
C ASN A 130 7.17 -14.36 -12.05
N LYS A 131 6.97 -13.62 -10.95
CA LYS A 131 8.01 -12.87 -10.27
C LYS A 131 8.44 -13.57 -8.99
N THR A 132 9.73 -13.53 -8.73
CA THR A 132 10.29 -13.90 -7.44
C THR A 132 9.87 -12.90 -6.37
N SER A 133 9.87 -13.33 -5.10
CA SER A 133 9.64 -12.44 -3.96
C SER A 133 10.65 -11.29 -3.88
N GLU A 134 11.86 -11.51 -4.37
CA GLU A 134 12.91 -10.50 -4.49
C GLU A 134 12.54 -9.42 -5.51
N GLU A 135 12.11 -9.83 -6.71
CA GLU A 135 11.68 -8.88 -7.74
C GLU A 135 10.45 -8.09 -7.29
N LEU A 136 9.49 -8.73 -6.61
CA LEU A 136 8.31 -8.04 -6.07
C LEU A 136 8.69 -7.03 -5.00
N ALA A 137 9.59 -7.40 -4.07
CA ALA A 137 10.10 -6.48 -3.04
C ALA A 137 10.85 -5.29 -3.65
N GLN A 138 11.67 -5.55 -4.66
CA GLN A 138 12.42 -4.52 -5.37
C GLN A 138 11.48 -3.54 -6.07
N GLN A 139 10.49 -4.04 -6.82
CA GLN A 139 9.50 -3.19 -7.49
C GLN A 139 8.68 -2.38 -6.49
N PHE A 140 8.25 -2.98 -5.38
CA PHE A 140 7.51 -2.27 -4.34
C PHE A 140 8.32 -1.10 -3.77
N VAL A 141 9.58 -1.32 -3.40
CA VAL A 141 10.43 -0.26 -2.84
C VAL A 141 10.72 0.83 -3.87
N ASP A 142 11.04 0.44 -5.11
CA ASP A 142 11.35 1.40 -6.18
C ASP A 142 10.13 2.30 -6.48
N ILE A 143 8.94 1.70 -6.68
CA ILE A 143 7.69 2.44 -6.90
C ILE A 143 7.34 3.31 -5.68
N LYS A 144 7.46 2.77 -4.47
CA LYS A 144 7.16 3.52 -3.23
C LYS A 144 8.03 4.78 -3.13
N ARG A 145 9.33 4.67 -3.37
CA ARG A 145 10.24 5.83 -3.30
C ARG A 145 9.93 6.87 -4.37
N GLU A 146 9.67 6.43 -5.60
CA GLU A 146 9.27 7.32 -6.68
C GLU A 146 7.96 8.06 -6.36
N ALA A 147 6.96 7.36 -5.82
CA ALA A 147 5.71 7.96 -5.38
C ALA A 147 5.89 8.96 -4.23
N ILE A 148 6.78 8.68 -3.27
CA ILE A 148 7.13 9.62 -2.18
C ILE A 148 7.76 10.89 -2.76
N ASN A 149 8.72 10.75 -3.67
CA ASN A 149 9.40 11.88 -4.30
C ASN A 149 8.42 12.75 -5.08
N LEU A 150 7.58 12.14 -5.93
CA LEU A 150 6.54 12.86 -6.67
C LEU A 150 5.54 13.55 -5.75
N SER A 151 5.14 12.91 -4.65
CA SER A 151 4.24 13.52 -3.67
C SER A 151 4.89 14.71 -2.95
N LYS A 152 6.20 14.67 -2.73
CA LYS A 152 6.96 15.81 -2.19
C LYS A 152 7.06 16.93 -3.22
N GLU A 153 7.44 16.63 -4.46
CA GLU A 153 7.49 17.59 -5.56
C GLU A 153 6.14 18.28 -5.77
N PHE A 154 5.03 17.53 -5.69
CA PHE A 154 3.69 18.09 -5.78
C PHE A 154 3.42 19.09 -4.66
N ARG A 155 3.71 18.73 -3.40
CA ARG A 155 3.51 19.61 -2.24
C ARG A 155 4.33 20.89 -2.37
N ASP A 156 5.60 20.77 -2.75
CA ASP A 156 6.51 21.90 -2.90
C ASP A 156 6.05 22.83 -4.04
N ALA A 157 5.56 22.28 -5.15
CA ALA A 157 5.00 23.05 -6.27
C ALA A 157 3.62 23.67 -5.98
N ALA A 158 2.79 23.02 -5.16
CA ALA A 158 1.44 23.48 -4.84
C ALA A 158 1.44 24.56 -3.74
N ARG A 159 2.35 24.47 -2.77
CA ARG A 159 2.44 25.38 -1.61
C ARG A 159 2.40 26.88 -1.97
N PRO A 160 3.15 27.39 -2.98
CA PRO A 160 3.10 28.81 -3.33
C PRO A 160 1.79 29.24 -4.04
N LEU A 161 0.97 28.29 -4.49
CA LEU A 161 -0.28 28.54 -5.21
C LEU A 161 -1.52 28.50 -4.31
N LEU A 162 -1.39 27.95 -3.10
CA LEU A 162 -2.49 27.72 -2.16
C LEU A 162 -2.70 28.89 -1.20
N LYS A 163 -3.94 29.35 -1.10
CA LYS A 163 -4.41 30.23 -0.02
C LYS A 163 -4.86 29.40 1.19
N GLU A 164 -4.97 30.03 2.35
CA GLU A 164 -5.40 29.33 3.57
C GLU A 164 -6.82 28.74 3.44
N THR A 165 -7.72 29.43 2.74
CA THR A 165 -9.07 28.93 2.42
C THR A 165 -9.05 27.65 1.60
N ASP A 166 -8.09 27.52 0.68
CA ASP A 166 -7.95 26.33 -0.17
C ASP A 166 -7.53 25.12 0.65
N ARG A 167 -6.64 25.33 1.64
CA ARG A 167 -6.17 24.27 2.55
C ARG A 167 -7.32 23.70 3.38
N GLN A 168 -8.22 24.55 3.87
CA GLN A 168 -9.37 24.09 4.65
C GLN A 168 -10.32 23.21 3.81
N ILE A 169 -10.61 23.61 2.56
CA ILE A 169 -11.42 22.81 1.63
C ILE A 169 -10.78 21.45 1.38
N ILE A 170 -9.46 21.41 1.17
CA ILE A 170 -8.72 20.16 0.96
C ILE A 170 -8.79 19.26 2.20
N ARG A 171 -8.61 19.80 3.42
CA ARG A 171 -8.71 19.03 4.67
C ARG A 171 -10.09 18.41 4.87
N GLU A 172 -11.16 19.10 4.48
CA GLU A 172 -12.52 18.57 4.55
C GLU A 172 -12.73 17.44 3.54
N TYR A 173 -12.30 17.63 2.29
CA TYR A 173 -12.36 16.60 1.25
C TYR A 173 -11.60 15.33 1.63
N MET A 174 -10.42 15.47 2.25
CA MET A 174 -9.60 14.32 2.71
C MET A 174 -10.34 13.37 3.66
N LYS A 175 -11.31 13.87 4.44
CA LYS A 175 -12.11 13.04 5.35
C LYS A 175 -13.13 12.17 4.62
N GLU A 176 -13.60 12.61 3.45
CA GLU A 176 -14.63 11.93 2.66
C GLU A 176 -14.05 10.88 1.69
N ILE A 177 -12.84 11.12 1.16
CA ILE A 177 -12.13 10.17 0.27
C ILE A 177 -12.02 8.78 0.91
N ASP A 178 -11.61 8.74 2.18
CA ASP A 178 -11.38 7.48 2.90
C ASP A 178 -12.65 6.64 3.08
N ARG A 179 -13.82 7.27 3.06
CA ARG A 179 -15.10 6.60 3.31
C ARG A 179 -15.74 6.03 2.05
N THR A 180 -15.41 6.58 0.89
CA THR A 180 -16.17 6.34 -0.35
C THR A 180 -15.28 5.85 -1.48
N GLU A 181 -14.27 6.62 -1.86
CA GLU A 181 -13.48 6.36 -3.07
C GLU A 181 -12.46 5.22 -2.90
N LEU A 182 -11.94 5.01 -1.68
CA LEU A 182 -10.92 3.98 -1.40
C LEU A 182 -11.49 2.63 -0.93
N LYS A 183 -12.81 2.52 -0.78
CA LYS A 183 -13.47 1.34 -0.19
C LYS A 183 -13.17 0.05 -0.96
N ASN A 184 -13.17 0.09 -2.29
CA ASN A 184 -12.91 -1.10 -3.10
C ASN A 184 -11.50 -1.65 -2.87
N ILE A 185 -10.49 -0.76 -2.82
CA ILE A 185 -9.11 -1.16 -2.54
C ILE A 185 -9.00 -1.69 -1.10
N ASP A 186 -9.73 -1.11 -0.15
CA ASP A 186 -9.79 -1.61 1.23
C ASP A 186 -10.38 -3.02 1.34
N ASP A 187 -11.45 -3.29 0.59
CA ASP A 187 -12.05 -4.62 0.53
C ASP A 187 -11.06 -5.64 -0.10
N GLU A 188 -10.34 -5.26 -1.16
CA GLU A 188 -9.28 -6.09 -1.75
C GLU A 188 -8.11 -6.35 -0.80
N ILE A 189 -7.65 -5.33 -0.06
CA ILE A 189 -6.59 -5.45 0.97
C ILE A 189 -7.04 -6.42 2.05
N ARG A 190 -8.30 -6.31 2.51
CA ARG A 190 -8.86 -7.18 3.54
C ARG A 190 -8.86 -8.64 3.08
N ASP A 191 -9.33 -8.90 1.87
CA ASP A 191 -9.38 -10.26 1.32
C ASP A 191 -7.97 -10.84 1.10
N ALA A 192 -7.04 -10.04 0.56
CA ALA A 192 -5.64 -10.43 0.42
C ALA A 192 -5.00 -10.74 1.79
N ARG A 193 -5.34 -9.98 2.83
CA ARG A 193 -4.86 -10.21 4.21
C ARG A 193 -5.40 -11.50 4.79
N HIS A 194 -6.66 -11.87 4.53
CA HIS A 194 -7.20 -13.17 4.95
C HIS A 194 -6.43 -14.33 4.30
N ARG A 195 -6.18 -14.25 2.98
CA ARG A 195 -5.38 -15.26 2.26
C ARG A 195 -3.95 -15.34 2.79
N TYR A 196 -3.31 -14.20 3.02
CA TYR A 196 -1.96 -14.13 3.60
C TYR A 196 -1.89 -14.73 5.01
N ASN A 197 -2.87 -14.42 5.87
CA ASN A 197 -2.93 -15.01 7.22
C ASN A 197 -3.10 -16.53 7.17
N ALA A 198 -3.86 -17.05 6.19
CA ALA A 198 -3.99 -18.49 5.97
C ALA A 198 -2.67 -19.13 5.54
N ASP A 199 -1.92 -18.51 4.62
CA ASP A 199 -0.59 -18.98 4.21
C ASP A 199 0.38 -19.05 5.39
N LEU A 200 0.38 -18.00 6.21
CA LEU A 200 1.26 -17.88 7.35
C LEU A 200 0.90 -18.91 8.45
N LEU A 201 -0.39 -19.14 8.65
CA LEU A 201 -0.89 -20.20 9.53
C LEU A 201 -0.53 -21.59 9.01
N ASN A 202 -0.69 -21.84 7.72
CA ASN A 202 -0.35 -23.10 7.08
C ASN A 202 1.14 -23.42 7.19
N ALA A 203 2.01 -22.43 6.97
CA ALA A 203 3.45 -22.58 7.16
C ALA A 203 3.77 -22.94 8.63
N THR A 204 3.12 -22.26 9.58
CA THR A 204 3.25 -22.57 11.01
C THR A 204 2.78 -23.98 11.34
N PHE A 205 1.61 -24.39 10.84
CA PHE A 205 1.07 -25.74 11.02
C PHE A 205 2.03 -26.81 10.49
N SER A 206 2.62 -26.57 9.31
CA SER A 206 3.60 -27.47 8.70
C SER A 206 4.83 -27.67 9.59
N HIS A 207 5.37 -26.61 10.21
CA HIS A 207 6.51 -26.74 11.14
C HIS A 207 6.16 -27.48 12.43
N LEU A 208 4.89 -27.39 12.85
CA LEU A 208 4.36 -28.02 14.06
C LEU A 208 3.79 -29.41 13.83
N GLY A 209 3.71 -29.89 12.58
CA GLY A 209 3.06 -31.15 12.24
C GLY A 209 1.54 -31.13 12.49
N LEU A 210 0.92 -29.94 12.49
CA LEU A 210 -0.51 -29.79 12.65
C LEU A 210 -1.20 -29.87 11.30
N ASN A 211 -2.41 -30.44 11.28
CA ASN A 211 -3.25 -30.42 10.09
C ASN A 211 -4.69 -30.08 10.48
N ASN A 212 -5.19 -28.96 9.96
CA ASN A 212 -6.59 -28.57 10.10
C ASN A 212 -6.98 -27.69 8.91
N SER A 213 -7.24 -28.34 7.78
CA SER A 213 -7.65 -27.69 6.53
C SER A 213 -8.93 -26.86 6.70
N ALA A 214 -9.89 -27.33 7.49
CA ALA A 214 -11.13 -26.60 7.76
C ALA A 214 -10.88 -25.25 8.45
N LEU A 215 -9.97 -25.20 9.44
CA LEU A 215 -9.58 -23.95 10.08
C LEU A 215 -8.80 -23.04 9.12
N LEU A 216 -7.94 -23.59 8.27
CA LEU A 216 -7.22 -22.81 7.25
C LEU A 216 -8.16 -22.16 6.24
N GLU A 217 -9.18 -22.88 5.74
CA GLU A 217 -10.19 -22.30 4.85
C GLU A 217 -11.01 -21.21 5.54
N ARG A 218 -11.40 -21.42 6.80
CA ARG A 218 -12.11 -20.38 7.57
C ARG A 218 -11.25 -19.13 7.79
N VAL A 219 -9.94 -19.28 7.99
CA VAL A 219 -9.01 -18.13 8.05
C VAL A 219 -8.93 -17.43 6.70
N ARG A 220 -8.83 -18.21 5.61
CA ARG A 220 -8.78 -17.68 4.23
C ARG A 220 -10.02 -16.87 3.87
N ASN A 221 -11.19 -17.27 4.37
CA ASN A 221 -12.45 -16.58 4.14
C ASN A 221 -12.72 -15.43 5.13
N GLY A 222 -11.91 -15.28 6.18
CA GLY A 222 -12.12 -14.28 7.23
C GLY A 222 -13.13 -14.67 8.32
N ASP A 223 -13.61 -15.92 8.33
CA ASP A 223 -14.61 -16.43 9.27
C ASP A 223 -14.02 -16.94 10.60
N ALA A 224 -12.69 -17.05 10.68
CA ALA A 224 -12.00 -17.57 11.86
C ALA A 224 -11.57 -16.43 12.81
N LYS A 225 -11.93 -16.57 14.09
CA LYS A 225 -11.48 -15.63 15.13
C LYS A 225 -10.09 -16.03 15.64
N VAL A 226 -9.27 -15.04 15.99
CA VAL A 226 -7.94 -15.24 16.59
C VAL A 226 -7.97 -16.18 17.82
N GLY A 227 -9.03 -16.09 18.63
CA GLY A 227 -9.21 -16.96 19.79
C GLY A 227 -9.31 -18.45 19.42
N GLU A 228 -9.99 -18.76 18.33
CA GLU A 228 -10.15 -20.13 17.83
C GLU A 228 -8.82 -20.71 17.36
N ILE A 229 -8.04 -19.92 16.61
CA ILE A 229 -6.71 -20.30 16.13
C ILE A 229 -5.77 -20.58 17.32
N LYS A 230 -5.77 -19.67 18.31
CA LYS A 230 -4.94 -19.80 19.53
C LYS A 230 -5.33 -21.04 20.35
N ASN A 231 -6.63 -21.33 20.46
CA ASN A 231 -7.11 -22.49 21.20
C ASN A 231 -6.71 -23.79 20.50
N TYR A 232 -6.90 -23.88 19.19
CA TYR A 232 -6.50 -25.04 18.40
C TYR A 232 -5.01 -25.36 18.57
N VAL A 233 -4.14 -24.35 18.39
CA VAL A 233 -2.69 -24.51 18.56
C VAL A 233 -2.34 -24.90 20.00
N ARG A 234 -2.98 -24.27 20.99
CA ARG A 234 -2.73 -24.59 22.41
C ARG A 234 -3.09 -26.04 22.73
N ASP A 235 -4.25 -26.50 22.29
CA ASP A 235 -4.74 -27.84 22.59
C ASP A 235 -3.92 -28.91 21.88
N ALA A 236 -3.51 -28.65 20.63
CA ALA A 236 -2.60 -29.53 19.92
C ALA A 236 -1.26 -29.70 20.67
N LEU A 237 -0.68 -28.61 21.19
CA LEU A 237 0.58 -28.67 21.94
C LEU A 237 0.44 -29.25 23.35
N ARG A 238 -0.75 -29.17 23.96
CA ARG A 238 -1.00 -29.77 25.28
C ARG A 238 -0.90 -31.29 25.23
N ASN A 239 -1.27 -31.88 24.10
CA ASN A 239 -1.26 -33.33 23.89
C ASN A 239 0.14 -33.87 23.53
N GLU A 240 1.11 -32.98 23.29
CA GLU A 240 2.50 -33.34 22.98
C GLU A 240 3.36 -33.51 24.25
N THR A 241 4.31 -34.46 24.19
CA THR A 241 5.30 -34.63 25.27
C THR A 241 6.19 -33.39 25.40
N PRO A 242 6.82 -33.15 26.57
CA PRO A 242 7.76 -32.04 26.73
C PRO A 242 8.89 -32.02 25.68
N LYS A 243 9.38 -33.21 25.29
CA LYS A 243 10.44 -33.37 24.28
C LYS A 243 9.95 -32.99 22.88
N GLN A 244 8.76 -33.43 22.49
CA GLN A 244 8.15 -33.05 21.20
C GLN A 244 7.88 -31.54 21.13
N ARG A 245 7.39 -30.94 22.22
CA ARG A 245 7.21 -29.48 22.32
C ARG A 245 8.51 -28.71 22.17
N GLN A 246 9.58 -29.17 22.81
CA GLN A 246 10.90 -28.56 22.68
C GLN A 246 11.41 -28.64 21.24
N GLN A 247 11.24 -29.79 20.58
CA GLN A 247 11.60 -29.96 19.18
C GLN A 247 10.79 -29.06 18.25
N ALA A 248 9.50 -28.90 18.50
CA ALA A 248 8.63 -27.98 17.76
C ALA A 248 9.09 -26.52 17.91
N MET A 249 9.48 -26.10 19.12
CA MET A 249 10.06 -24.77 19.35
C MET A 249 11.38 -24.57 18.60
N LEU A 250 12.26 -25.57 18.59
CA LEU A 250 13.52 -25.48 17.84
C LEU A 250 13.26 -25.32 16.34
N LYS A 251 12.31 -26.07 15.77
CA LYS A 251 11.89 -25.92 14.37
C LYS A 251 11.34 -24.53 14.06
N LEU A 252 10.52 -23.96 14.96
CA LEU A 252 10.01 -22.60 14.78
C LEU A 252 11.12 -21.55 14.84
N ARG A 253 12.06 -21.68 15.79
CA ARG A 253 13.22 -20.77 15.90
C ARG A 253 14.14 -20.88 14.68
N GLU A 254 14.39 -22.09 14.21
CA GLU A 254 15.19 -22.31 13.01
C GLU A 254 14.50 -21.72 11.77
N ALA A 255 13.18 -21.89 11.65
CA ALA A 255 12.40 -21.25 10.60
C ALA A 255 12.49 -19.72 10.69
N GLU A 256 12.35 -19.14 11.89
CA GLU A 256 12.50 -17.70 12.11
C GLU A 256 13.91 -17.19 11.77
N ALA A 257 14.97 -17.91 12.15
CA ALA A 257 16.34 -17.55 11.79
C ALA A 257 16.56 -17.59 10.27
N LYS A 258 16.11 -18.66 9.59
CA LYS A 258 16.15 -18.74 8.12
C LYS A 258 15.37 -17.61 7.46
N ARG A 259 14.23 -17.23 8.04
CA ARG A 259 13.40 -16.11 7.57
C ARG A 259 14.15 -14.78 7.67
N ASN A 260 14.90 -14.55 8.74
CA ASN A 260 15.67 -13.31 8.93
C ASN A 260 16.86 -13.23 7.97
N VAL A 261 17.62 -14.32 7.80
CA VAL A 261 18.74 -14.36 6.84
C VAL A 261 18.25 -14.12 5.41
N TYR A 262 17.12 -14.74 5.03
CA TYR A 262 16.51 -14.48 3.73
C TYR A 262 16.14 -13.00 3.57
N GLN A 263 15.49 -12.40 4.58
CA GLN A 263 15.10 -10.98 4.54
C GLN A 263 16.30 -10.04 4.39
N GLU A 264 17.38 -10.31 5.10
CA GLU A 264 18.61 -9.52 5.01
C GLU A 264 19.22 -9.59 3.60
N ALA A 265 19.24 -10.78 2.99
CA ALA A 265 19.72 -10.96 1.62
C ALA A 265 18.84 -10.24 0.59
N VAL A 266 17.51 -10.33 0.71
CA VAL A 266 16.58 -9.58 -0.15
C VAL A 266 16.80 -8.08 0.02
N ARG A 267 16.88 -7.59 1.25
CA ARG A 267 17.12 -6.17 1.54
C ARG A 267 18.41 -5.68 0.91
N ALA A 268 19.50 -6.41 1.08
CA ALA A 268 20.79 -6.06 0.49
C ALA A 268 20.70 -5.93 -1.04
N ARG A 269 19.96 -6.83 -1.71
CA ARG A 269 19.72 -6.77 -3.16
C ARG A 269 18.82 -5.62 -3.57
N VAL A 270 17.74 -5.37 -2.82
CA VAL A 270 16.82 -4.26 -3.09
C VAL A 270 17.56 -2.93 -2.98
N LEU A 271 18.45 -2.77 -2.00
CA LEU A 271 19.25 -1.56 -1.84
C LEU A 271 20.43 -1.48 -2.84
N ALA A 272 20.98 -2.61 -3.27
CA ALA A 272 22.03 -2.63 -4.29
C ALA A 272 21.52 -2.01 -5.59
N ASN A 273 22.30 -1.10 -6.18
CA ASN A 273 21.98 -0.42 -7.45
C ASN A 273 20.65 0.36 -7.46
N GLN A 274 20.06 0.63 -6.30
CA GLN A 274 18.76 1.28 -6.22
C GLN A 274 18.76 2.67 -6.85
N SER A 275 19.81 3.46 -6.62
CA SER A 275 19.97 4.78 -7.25
C SER A 275 19.97 4.69 -8.78
N GLU A 276 20.72 3.73 -9.34
CA GLU A 276 20.76 3.51 -10.78
C GLU A 276 19.39 3.11 -11.34
N ARG A 277 18.69 2.21 -10.66
CA ARG A 277 17.34 1.80 -11.09
C ARG A 277 16.33 2.94 -11.00
N LEU A 278 16.39 3.75 -9.95
CA LEU A 278 15.52 4.93 -9.82
C LEU A 278 15.79 5.92 -10.97
N ASN A 279 17.05 6.15 -11.33
CA ASN A 279 17.39 7.00 -12.47
C ASN A 279 16.89 6.40 -13.80
N GLN A 280 17.05 5.10 -14.02
CA GLN A 280 16.53 4.41 -15.22
C GLN A 280 15.00 4.49 -15.29
N ARG A 281 14.31 4.32 -14.16
CA ARG A 281 12.86 4.46 -14.07
C ARG A 281 12.41 5.87 -14.37
N GLU A 282 13.08 6.88 -13.82
CA GLU A 282 12.77 8.29 -14.09
C GLU A 282 12.92 8.61 -15.59
N GLN A 283 13.99 8.13 -16.23
CA GLN A 283 14.19 8.29 -17.68
C GLN A 283 13.06 7.61 -18.47
N HIS A 284 12.72 6.37 -18.12
CA HIS A 284 11.62 5.65 -18.75
C HIS A 284 10.28 6.36 -18.55
N MET A 285 10.00 6.86 -17.34
CA MET A 285 8.80 7.62 -17.02
C MET A 285 8.70 8.89 -17.89
N ASN A 286 9.79 9.65 -18.00
CA ASN A 286 9.83 10.84 -18.83
C ASN A 286 9.58 10.50 -20.32
N GLN A 287 10.10 9.37 -20.81
CA GLN A 287 9.82 8.90 -22.17
C GLN A 287 8.36 8.49 -22.36
N VAL A 288 7.76 7.77 -21.40
CA VAL A 288 6.33 7.42 -21.42
C VAL A 288 5.47 8.69 -21.48
N MET A 289 5.80 9.70 -20.67
CA MET A 289 5.09 10.98 -20.66
C MET A 289 5.22 11.74 -21.98
N GLN A 290 6.40 11.75 -22.60
CA GLN A 290 6.59 12.34 -23.93
C GLN A 290 5.74 11.64 -25.00
N ASN A 291 5.73 10.31 -25.00
CA ASN A 291 4.92 9.54 -25.94
C ASN A 291 3.42 9.77 -25.77
N LEU A 292 2.95 9.90 -24.51
CA LEU A 292 1.55 10.23 -24.22
C LEU A 292 1.20 11.64 -24.70
N SER A 293 2.09 12.62 -24.48
CA SER A 293 1.91 13.99 -24.96
C SER A 293 1.79 14.05 -26.48
N GLN A 294 2.72 13.40 -27.21
CA GLN A 294 2.71 13.36 -28.67
C GLN A 294 1.44 12.68 -29.21
N ARG A 295 1.01 11.59 -28.57
CA ARG A 295 -0.22 10.89 -28.95
C ARG A 295 -1.46 11.76 -28.72
N HIS A 296 -1.47 12.57 -27.67
CA HIS A 296 -2.58 13.47 -27.40
C HIS A 296 -2.67 14.60 -28.43
N GLU A 297 -1.53 15.18 -28.82
CA GLU A 297 -1.42 16.17 -29.90
C GLU A 297 -1.97 15.62 -31.23
N GLN A 298 -1.52 14.42 -31.63
CA GLN A 298 -2.03 13.74 -32.82
C GLN A 298 -3.54 13.44 -32.77
N LEU A 299 -4.07 13.10 -31.60
CA LEU A 299 -5.50 12.88 -31.43
C LEU A 299 -6.29 14.19 -31.51
N SER A 300 -5.75 15.29 -30.98
CA SER A 300 -6.35 16.61 -31.08
C SER A 300 -6.44 17.05 -32.54
N GLU A 301 -5.34 16.96 -33.29
CA GLU A 301 -5.31 17.28 -34.73
C GLU A 301 -6.36 16.46 -35.50
N ARG A 302 -6.48 15.16 -35.23
CA ARG A 302 -7.50 14.31 -35.86
C ARG A 302 -8.93 14.70 -35.48
N ILE A 303 -9.17 15.15 -34.25
CA ILE A 303 -10.49 15.63 -33.83
C ILE A 303 -10.83 16.94 -34.55
N ASP A 304 -9.87 17.85 -34.70
CA ASP A 304 -10.06 19.10 -35.43
C ASP A 304 -10.34 18.85 -36.91
N GLU A 305 -9.60 17.92 -37.54
CA GLU A 305 -9.85 17.46 -38.91
C GLU A 305 -11.27 16.88 -39.08
N ILE A 306 -11.69 15.99 -38.18
CA ILE A 306 -13.03 15.40 -38.20
C ILE A 306 -14.10 16.48 -38.00
N SER A 307 -13.88 17.43 -37.09
CA SER A 307 -14.81 18.52 -36.83
C SER A 307 -14.98 19.42 -38.05
N ALA A 308 -13.88 19.76 -38.73
CA ALA A 308 -13.91 20.51 -39.98
C ALA A 308 -14.65 19.75 -41.10
N GLN A 309 -14.41 18.43 -41.24
CA GLN A 309 -15.12 17.59 -42.21
C GLN A 309 -16.64 17.51 -41.95
N ILE A 310 -17.04 17.42 -40.68
CA ILE A 310 -18.46 17.40 -40.28
C ILE A 310 -19.12 18.74 -40.64
N GLU A 311 -18.44 19.86 -40.41
CA GLU A 311 -18.96 21.20 -40.70
C GLU A 311 -19.07 21.45 -42.20
N GLU A 312 -18.10 21.00 -43.00
CA GLU A 312 -18.16 21.04 -44.46
C GLU A 312 -19.32 20.18 -45.00
N HIS A 313 -19.51 18.97 -44.47
CA HIS A 313 -20.63 18.10 -44.84
C HIS A 313 -22.00 18.66 -44.44
N ARG A 314 -22.08 19.41 -43.33
CA ARG A 314 -23.30 20.08 -42.88
C ARG A 314 -23.68 21.22 -43.83
N ASN A 315 -22.72 22.04 -44.24
CA ASN A 315 -22.94 23.16 -45.15
C ASN A 315 -23.38 22.67 -46.54
N ARG A 316 -22.77 21.60 -47.07
CA ARG A 316 -23.16 20.98 -48.35
C ARG A 316 -24.56 20.34 -48.38
N ARG A 317 -25.22 20.17 -47.22
CA ARG A 317 -26.59 19.62 -47.13
C ARG A 317 -27.66 20.71 -46.95
N GLN A 318 -27.26 21.96 -46.75
CA GLN A 318 -28.16 23.11 -46.63
C GLN A 318 -28.30 23.90 -47.95
N ASP A 319 -27.43 23.64 -48.91
CA ASP A 319 -27.52 24.06 -50.32
C ASP A 319 -28.23 22.98 -51.16
#